data_AF-A0A6C0LNK1-F1
#
_entry.id   AF-A0A6C0LNK1-F1
#
_cell.length_a   1.000
_cell.length_b   1.000
_cell.length_c   1.000
_cell.angle_alpha   90.00
_cell.angle_beta   90.00
_cell.angle_gamma   90.00
#
_symmetry.space_group_name_H-M   'P 1'
#
loop_
_entity.id
_entity.type
_entity.pdbx_description
1 polymer ?
#
loop_
_entity_poly.entity_id
_entity_poly.type
_entity_poly.pdbx_seq_one_letter_code
_entity_poly.pdbx_strand_id
1 'polypeptide(L)'
;MKQCTFSLLNKTNYNANLEDSIIEILNKYASLTIKYVLYLSEAGIFSKNKRELTLFITTRGVDTLTHIFLNLLFYTNNSAVTYFHSEKSFYFYIEFVSQISHEDKSFLQLSSRDACNYVYKKTIFDLQKDMKHSINEDESTIKKHDTISNSIHILKISFNKLLLKTVTEKKHQHSDLTLFYDMVNHFNTLDLVNTDFKTLSIMIEYLDNNVTDIERFFKLKIVLLKKIKLGEIHLLKFKPKPNNACEAFINDMIVKNK
;
A
#
# COMPACT_ATOMS: atom_id res chain seq x y z
N MET A 1 13.11 26.30 3.49
CA MET A 1 14.01 25.97 2.37
C MET A 1 13.70 24.65 1.64
N LYS A 2 13.21 23.56 2.29
CA LYS A 2 12.90 22.28 1.60
C LYS A 2 11.77 22.30 0.56
N GLN A 3 10.86 23.29 0.60
CA GLN A 3 9.61 23.26 -0.18
C GLN A 3 9.78 23.61 -1.67
N CYS A 4 10.77 24.44 -2.04
CA CYS A 4 11.05 24.75 -3.45
C CYS A 4 11.74 23.60 -4.18
N THR A 5 12.55 22.80 -3.47
CA THR A 5 13.31 21.69 -4.06
C THR A 5 12.40 20.62 -4.64
N PHE A 6 11.31 20.27 -3.95
CA PHE A 6 10.41 19.20 -4.37
C PHE A 6 9.16 19.68 -5.11
N SER A 7 9.15 20.90 -5.68
CA SER A 7 7.98 21.41 -6.41
C SER A 7 7.62 20.53 -7.63
N LEU A 8 6.34 20.17 -7.80
CA LEU A 8 5.86 19.45 -9.00
C LEU A 8 5.88 20.31 -10.27
N LEU A 9 6.08 21.62 -10.13
CA LEU A 9 6.25 22.53 -11.25
C LEU A 9 7.70 22.60 -11.75
N ASN A 10 8.65 22.07 -10.97
CA ASN A 10 10.05 22.07 -11.33
C ASN A 10 10.38 20.85 -12.20
N LYS A 11 10.81 21.10 -13.44
CA LYS A 11 11.17 20.06 -14.41
C LYS A 11 12.30 19.15 -13.94
N THR A 12 13.22 19.64 -13.10
CA THR A 12 14.34 18.82 -12.60
C THR A 12 13.89 17.72 -11.64
N ASN A 13 12.62 17.73 -11.21
CA ASN A 13 12.04 16.68 -10.36
C ASN A 13 11.44 15.52 -11.17
N TYR A 14 11.51 15.58 -12.50
CA TYR A 14 11.03 14.53 -13.40
C TYR A 14 12.25 13.85 -14.04
N ASN A 15 12.58 12.67 -13.52
CA ASN A 15 13.71 11.89 -13.98
C ASN A 15 13.34 11.08 -15.23
N ALA A 16 14.33 10.85 -16.09
CA ALA A 16 14.12 10.01 -17.27
C ALA A 16 13.84 8.55 -16.89
N ASN A 17 14.60 8.02 -15.93
CA ASN A 17 14.51 6.64 -15.45
C ASN A 17 14.37 6.61 -13.92
N LEU A 18 13.84 5.50 -13.42
CA LEU A 18 13.71 5.28 -11.99
C LEU A 18 15.03 4.74 -11.41
N GLU A 19 15.82 5.62 -10.80
CA GLU A 19 17.14 5.30 -10.25
C GLU A 19 17.06 4.49 -8.96
N ASP A 20 16.18 4.89 -8.04
CA ASP A 20 15.98 4.20 -6.77
C ASP A 20 15.67 2.71 -6.97
N SER A 21 16.16 1.89 -6.04
CA SER A 21 15.86 0.47 -6.01
C SER A 21 14.41 0.22 -5.59
N ILE A 22 13.87 -0.93 -6.00
CA ILE A 22 12.52 -1.36 -5.60
C ILE A 22 12.39 -1.39 -4.08
N ILE A 23 13.41 -1.88 -3.37
CA ILE A 23 13.42 -1.99 -1.91
C ILE A 23 13.34 -0.60 -1.25
N GLU A 24 14.10 0.39 -1.74
CA GLU A 24 14.05 1.76 -1.20
C GLU A 24 12.67 2.38 -1.36
N ILE A 25 12.01 2.14 -2.49
CA ILE A 25 10.68 2.65 -2.78
C ILE A 25 9.62 1.97 -1.90
N LEU A 26 9.71 0.65 -1.73
CA LEU A 26 8.81 -0.10 -0.85
C LEU A 26 8.98 0.31 0.62
N ASN A 27 10.20 0.57 1.06
CA ASN A 27 10.48 1.13 2.38
C ASN A 27 9.87 2.52 2.57
N LYS A 28 9.98 3.40 1.55
CA LYS A 28 9.33 4.72 1.55
C LYS A 28 7.81 4.60 1.67
N TYR A 29 7.18 3.68 0.93
CA TYR A 29 5.73 3.42 1.00
C TYR A 29 5.30 2.84 2.36
N ALA A 30 6.07 1.90 2.91
CA ALA A 30 5.82 1.34 4.24
C ALA A 30 5.93 2.39 5.36
N SER A 31 6.98 3.21 5.32
CA SER A 31 7.14 4.33 6.26
C SER A 31 5.97 5.30 6.16
N LEU A 32 5.51 5.62 4.95
CA LEU A 32 4.35 6.49 4.72
C LEU A 32 3.07 5.93 5.37
N THR A 33 2.78 4.64 5.16
CA THR A 33 1.57 4.00 5.71
C THR A 33 1.61 3.89 7.23
N ILE A 34 2.77 3.59 7.82
CA ILE A 34 2.97 3.60 9.28
C ILE A 34 2.72 5.00 9.86
N LYS A 35 3.38 6.01 9.29
CA LYS A 35 3.23 7.41 9.74
C LYS A 35 1.78 7.88 9.68
N TYR A 36 1.09 7.52 8.60
CA TYR A 36 -0.33 7.82 8.45
C TYR A 36 -1.16 7.25 9.61
N VAL A 37 -1.01 5.96 9.93
CA VAL A 37 -1.77 5.31 11.01
C VAL A 37 -1.44 5.89 12.37
N LEU A 38 -0.15 6.11 12.64
CA LEU A 38 0.31 6.74 13.89
C LEU A 38 -0.34 8.11 14.07
N TYR A 39 -0.23 8.97 13.07
CA TYR A 39 -0.77 10.32 13.17
C TYR A 39 -2.31 10.31 13.27
N LEU A 40 -2.97 9.43 12.53
CA LEU A 40 -4.41 9.25 12.59
C LEU A 40 -4.88 8.77 13.96
N SER A 41 -4.06 7.95 14.63
CA SER A 41 -4.31 7.49 16.01
C SER A 41 -4.15 8.59 17.05
N GLU A 42 -3.12 9.42 16.90
CA GLU A 42 -2.83 10.55 17.78
C GLU A 42 -3.87 11.67 17.64
N ALA A 43 -4.43 11.85 16.44
CA ALA A 43 -5.43 12.87 16.14
C ALA A 43 -6.77 12.68 16.89
N GLY A 44 -6.98 11.55 17.57
CA GLY A 44 -8.15 11.33 18.42
C GLY A 44 -9.50 11.28 17.67
N ILE A 45 -9.47 11.17 16.34
CA ILE A 45 -10.64 11.11 15.45
C ILE A 45 -11.54 9.91 15.78
N PHE A 46 -10.99 8.90 16.44
CA PHE A 46 -11.64 7.62 16.68
C PHE A 46 -12.01 7.42 18.15
N SER A 47 -13.32 7.33 18.41
CA SER A 47 -13.81 6.81 19.69
C SER A 47 -13.82 5.28 19.68
N LYS A 48 -13.62 4.66 20.84
CA LYS A 48 -13.63 3.18 21.04
C LYS A 48 -14.93 2.50 20.55
N ASN A 49 -15.99 3.28 20.34
CA ASN A 49 -17.33 2.81 19.95
C ASN A 49 -17.62 2.92 18.45
N LYS A 50 -16.72 3.51 17.63
CA LYS A 50 -16.91 3.70 16.17
C LYS A 50 -15.87 2.92 15.33
N ARG A 51 -15.64 1.65 15.64
CA ARG A 51 -14.57 0.82 15.04
C ARG A 51 -14.71 0.61 13.55
N GLU A 52 -15.91 0.35 13.05
CA GLU A 52 -16.17 0.17 11.62
C GLU A 52 -15.85 1.46 10.86
N LEU A 53 -16.20 2.61 11.44
CA LEU A 53 -15.84 3.92 10.89
C LEU A 53 -14.33 4.14 10.88
N THR A 54 -13.62 3.75 11.95
CA THR A 54 -12.15 3.79 12.01
C THR A 54 -11.53 2.96 10.90
N LEU A 55 -11.96 1.71 10.76
CA LEU A 55 -11.47 0.81 9.71
C LEU A 55 -11.75 1.39 8.33
N PHE A 56 -12.97 1.88 8.10
CA PHE A 56 -13.37 2.47 6.84
C PHE A 56 -12.54 3.71 6.47
N ILE A 57 -12.43 4.68 7.38
CA ILE A 57 -11.65 5.91 7.17
C ILE A 57 -10.18 5.58 6.94
N THR A 58 -9.59 4.71 7.78
CA THR A 58 -8.18 4.35 7.66
C THR A 58 -7.89 3.65 6.34
N THR A 59 -8.72 2.69 5.95
CA THR A 59 -8.57 1.96 4.68
C THR A 59 -8.72 2.90 3.48
N ARG A 60 -9.70 3.80 3.52
CA ARG A 60 -9.90 4.84 2.48
C ARG A 60 -8.71 5.79 2.37
N GLY A 61 -8.12 6.19 3.49
CA GLY A 61 -6.90 7.01 3.49
C GLY A 61 -5.72 6.28 2.87
N VAL A 62 -5.49 5.02 3.24
CA VAL A 62 -4.42 4.19 2.63
C VAL A 62 -4.63 4.02 1.13
N ASP A 63 -5.85 3.76 0.66
CA ASP A 63 -6.14 3.69 -0.77
C ASP A 63 -5.84 5.01 -1.49
N THR A 64 -6.22 6.14 -0.88
CA THR A 64 -5.97 7.48 -1.42
C THR A 64 -4.47 7.74 -1.54
N LEU A 65 -3.71 7.46 -0.49
CA LEU A 65 -2.26 7.64 -0.44
C LEU A 65 -1.54 6.72 -1.41
N THR A 66 -2.00 5.47 -1.54
CA THR A 66 -1.45 4.50 -2.49
C THR A 66 -1.61 5.00 -3.92
N HIS A 67 -2.79 5.51 -4.27
CA HIS A 67 -3.03 6.10 -5.58
C HIS A 67 -2.11 7.28 -5.85
N ILE A 68 -1.96 8.20 -4.89
CA ILE A 68 -1.07 9.36 -5.02
C ILE A 68 0.38 8.93 -5.17
N PHE A 69 0.86 8.01 -4.32
CA PHE A 69 2.22 7.52 -4.36
C PHE A 69 2.56 6.89 -5.71
N LEU A 70 1.71 6.00 -6.22
CA LEU A 70 1.91 5.35 -7.51
C LEU A 70 1.85 6.34 -8.69
N ASN A 71 0.89 7.28 -8.68
CA ASN A 71 0.80 8.29 -9.73
C ASN A 71 2.03 9.19 -9.73
N LEU A 72 2.42 9.72 -8.57
CA LEU A 72 3.61 10.57 -8.46
C LEU A 72 4.85 9.82 -8.93
N LEU A 73 5.06 8.59 -8.45
CA LEU A 73 6.22 7.78 -8.85
C LEU A 73 6.24 7.55 -10.35
N PHE A 74 5.09 7.17 -10.92
CA PHE A 74 4.94 6.94 -12.35
C PHE A 74 5.29 8.21 -13.15
N TYR A 75 4.78 9.37 -12.78
CA TYR A 75 5.00 10.59 -13.56
C TYR A 75 6.38 11.21 -13.35
N THR A 76 6.97 11.09 -12.15
CA THR A 76 8.22 11.79 -11.82
C THR A 76 9.47 10.92 -11.91
N ASN A 77 9.35 9.60 -11.83
CA ASN A 77 10.49 8.68 -11.64
C ASN A 77 11.44 9.11 -10.48
N ASN A 78 10.90 9.88 -9.53
CA ASN A 78 11.65 10.49 -8.45
C ASN A 78 10.98 10.14 -7.12
N SER A 79 11.49 9.11 -6.46
CA SER A 79 10.86 8.61 -5.25
C SER A 79 10.94 9.59 -4.07
N ALA A 80 11.92 10.51 -4.06
CA ALA A 80 12.03 11.54 -3.02
C ALA A 80 10.90 12.57 -3.14
N VAL A 81 10.62 13.03 -4.36
CA VAL A 81 9.46 13.89 -4.69
C VAL A 81 8.16 13.16 -4.35
N THR A 82 8.05 11.90 -4.78
CA THR A 82 6.89 11.04 -4.48
C THR A 82 6.63 10.94 -2.99
N TYR A 83 7.65 10.60 -2.21
CA TYR A 83 7.53 10.45 -0.76
C TYR A 83 7.13 11.78 -0.10
N PHE A 84 7.77 12.89 -0.47
CA PHE A 84 7.48 14.21 0.09
C PHE A 84 6.03 14.64 -0.11
N HIS A 85 5.49 14.49 -1.32
CA HIS A 85 4.10 14.87 -1.60
C HIS A 85 3.10 13.88 -1.05
N SER A 86 3.44 12.58 -0.99
CA SER A 86 2.58 11.59 -0.36
C SER A 86 2.48 11.81 1.16
N GLU A 87 3.58 12.21 1.81
CA GLU A 87 3.59 12.58 3.24
C GLU A 87 2.69 13.80 3.49
N LYS A 88 2.79 14.85 2.65
CA LYS A 88 1.84 15.98 2.68
C LYS A 88 0.39 15.57 2.48
N SER A 89 0.16 14.63 1.56
CA SER A 89 -1.18 14.14 1.23
C SER A 89 -1.90 13.53 2.42
N PHE A 90 -1.17 12.81 3.28
CA PHE A 90 -1.81 12.22 4.46
C PHE A 90 -2.17 13.27 5.49
N TYR A 91 -1.37 14.33 5.67
CA TYR A 91 -1.76 15.44 6.56
C TYR A 91 -3.05 16.10 6.08
N PHE A 92 -3.18 16.38 4.77
CA PHE A 92 -4.41 16.91 4.19
C PHE A 92 -5.60 15.99 4.40
N TYR A 93 -5.40 14.67 4.25
CA TYR A 93 -6.46 13.70 4.49
C TYR A 93 -6.93 13.72 5.94
N ILE A 94 -5.99 13.65 6.89
CA ILE A 94 -6.28 13.61 8.32
C ILE A 94 -6.94 14.91 8.77
N GLU A 95 -6.41 16.07 8.36
CA GLU A 95 -7.00 17.37 8.67
C GLU A 95 -8.46 17.43 8.23
N PHE A 96 -8.74 17.03 6.98
CA PHE A 96 -10.11 17.02 6.44
C PHE A 96 -11.01 16.06 7.24
N VAL A 97 -10.52 14.85 7.52
CA VAL A 97 -11.29 13.86 8.26
C VAL A 97 -11.54 14.27 9.72
N SER A 98 -10.59 14.94 10.38
CA SER A 98 -10.80 15.52 11.70
C SER A 98 -11.93 16.55 11.66
N GLN A 99 -11.93 17.43 10.66
CA GLN A 99 -12.96 18.47 10.52
C GLN A 99 -14.37 17.91 10.32
N ILE A 100 -14.53 16.79 9.60
CA ILE A 100 -15.85 16.14 9.42
C ILE A 100 -16.26 15.32 10.66
N SER A 101 -15.32 14.93 11.52
CA SER A 101 -15.59 14.12 12.71
C SER A 101 -16.14 14.94 13.90
N HIS A 102 -15.95 16.26 13.88
CA HIS A 102 -16.51 17.17 14.89
C HIS A 102 -17.96 17.54 14.54
N GLU A 103 -18.89 17.26 15.47
CA GLU A 103 -20.36 17.27 15.27
C GLU A 103 -20.94 18.65 14.86
N ASP A 104 -20.21 19.74 15.10
CA ASP A 104 -20.66 21.11 14.84
C ASP A 104 -20.79 21.48 13.35
N LYS A 105 -20.31 20.63 12.42
CA LYS A 105 -20.30 20.90 10.96
C LYS A 105 -21.18 19.94 10.12
N SER A 106 -22.13 19.25 10.74
CA SER A 106 -23.04 18.30 10.07
C SER A 106 -23.88 18.91 8.93
N PHE A 107 -23.99 20.24 8.86
CA PHE A 107 -24.70 20.96 7.80
C PHE A 107 -24.13 20.71 6.39
N LEU A 108 -22.82 20.52 6.25
CA LEU A 108 -22.16 20.35 4.94
C LEU A 108 -22.20 18.91 4.38
N GLN A 109 -22.69 17.91 5.15
CA GLN A 109 -22.76 16.48 4.75
C GLN A 109 -21.49 15.96 4.04
N LEU A 110 -20.30 16.37 4.50
CA LEU A 110 -19.03 16.00 3.86
C LEU A 110 -18.73 14.51 4.09
N SER A 111 -18.31 13.84 3.02
CA SER A 111 -18.01 12.41 3.02
C SER A 111 -16.50 12.14 2.98
N SER A 112 -16.10 10.89 3.28
CA SER A 112 -14.71 10.45 3.07
C SER A 112 -14.29 10.53 1.60
N ARG A 113 -15.24 10.53 0.65
CA ARG A 113 -14.96 10.74 -0.79
C ARG A 113 -14.55 12.17 -1.08
N ASP A 114 -15.15 13.14 -0.37
CA ASP A 114 -14.77 14.55 -0.49
C ASP A 114 -13.36 14.78 0.06
N ALA A 115 -13.00 14.07 1.13
CA ALA A 115 -11.63 14.05 1.64
C ALA A 115 -10.65 13.56 0.55
N CYS A 116 -10.95 12.43 -0.11
CA CYS A 116 -10.11 11.92 -1.21
C CYS A 116 -9.96 12.95 -2.34
N ASN A 117 -11.06 13.55 -2.79
CA ASN A 117 -11.07 14.56 -3.84
C ASN A 117 -10.27 15.81 -3.45
N TYR A 118 -10.40 16.26 -2.20
CA TYR A 118 -9.65 17.39 -1.66
C TYR A 118 -8.14 17.11 -1.73
N VAL A 119 -7.72 15.93 -1.28
CA VAL A 119 -6.30 15.54 -1.29
C VAL A 119 -5.78 15.44 -2.72
N TYR A 120 -6.52 14.82 -3.65
CA TYR A 120 -6.10 14.74 -5.05
C TYR A 120 -5.93 16.11 -5.70
N LYS A 121 -6.86 17.04 -5.44
CA LYS A 121 -6.77 18.43 -5.93
C LYS A 121 -5.54 19.15 -5.39
N LYS A 122 -5.12 18.86 -4.16
CA LYS A 122 -3.96 19.48 -3.52
C LYS A 122 -2.62 18.84 -3.89
N THR A 123 -2.62 17.74 -4.65
CA THR A 123 -1.42 16.90 -4.84
C THR A 123 -1.19 16.56 -6.30
N ILE A 124 -1.99 15.65 -6.86
CA ILE A 124 -1.76 15.08 -8.20
C ILE A 124 -2.38 15.91 -9.33
N PHE A 125 -3.19 16.94 -9.03
CA PHE A 125 -3.75 17.83 -10.06
C PHE A 125 -2.72 18.82 -10.59
N ASP A 126 -1.70 19.16 -9.79
CA ASP A 126 -0.59 20.03 -10.19
C ASP A 126 0.54 19.27 -10.92
N LEU A 127 0.37 17.97 -11.17
CA LEU A 127 1.33 17.17 -11.93
C LEU A 127 1.41 17.63 -13.39
N GLN A 128 2.63 17.87 -13.87
CA GLN A 128 2.90 18.15 -15.27
C GLN A 128 2.91 16.85 -16.08
N LYS A 129 1.72 16.30 -16.36
CA LYS A 129 1.56 15.00 -17.04
C LYS A 129 2.24 14.94 -18.41
N ASP A 130 2.29 16.07 -19.11
CA ASP A 130 2.92 16.20 -20.43
C ASP A 130 4.43 15.91 -20.40
N MET A 131 5.08 16.08 -19.24
CA MET A 131 6.51 15.81 -19.09
C MET A 131 6.83 14.32 -19.25
N LYS A 132 5.95 13.42 -18.80
CA LYS A 132 6.14 11.98 -18.97
C LYS A 132 6.06 11.57 -20.44
N HIS A 133 5.18 12.18 -21.22
CA HIS A 133 5.06 11.89 -22.65
C HIS A 133 6.30 12.29 -23.46
N SER A 134 7.17 13.15 -22.91
CA SER A 134 8.41 13.58 -23.54
C SER A 134 9.63 12.71 -23.23
N ILE A 135 9.49 11.73 -22.32
CA ILE A 135 10.57 10.86 -21.85
C ILE A 135 10.38 9.47 -22.44
N ASN A 136 11.38 8.99 -23.19
CA ASN A 136 11.45 7.57 -23.57
C ASN A 136 11.92 6.75 -22.36
N GLU A 137 10.98 6.18 -21.60
CA GLU A 137 11.29 5.26 -20.51
C GLU A 137 11.94 3.98 -21.04
N ASP A 138 13.01 3.53 -20.39
CA ASP A 138 13.60 2.24 -20.71
C ASP A 138 12.74 1.06 -20.23
N GLU A 139 12.89 -0.10 -20.88
CA GLU A 139 12.13 -1.31 -20.55
C GLU A 139 12.35 -1.76 -19.09
N SER A 140 13.55 -1.49 -18.54
CA SER A 140 13.85 -1.78 -17.13
C SER A 140 13.02 -0.93 -16.16
N THR A 141 12.79 0.34 -16.47
CA THR A 141 12.01 1.28 -15.65
C THR A 141 10.54 0.87 -15.66
N ILE A 142 10.01 0.48 -16.82
CA ILE A 142 8.65 -0.07 -16.94
C ILE A 142 8.50 -1.32 -16.07
N LYS A 143 9.42 -2.28 -16.17
CA LYS A 143 9.41 -3.50 -15.33
C LYS A 143 9.54 -3.19 -13.84
N LYS A 144 10.34 -2.20 -13.46
CA LYS A 144 10.43 -1.73 -12.07
C LYS A 144 9.09 -1.20 -11.58
N HIS A 145 8.41 -0.33 -12.35
CA HIS A 145 7.09 0.20 -11.99
C HIS A 145 6.06 -0.90 -11.78
N ASP A 146 6.00 -1.88 -12.70
CA ASP A 146 5.10 -3.03 -12.58
C ASP A 146 5.39 -3.83 -11.29
N THR A 147 6.66 -4.12 -11.04
CA THR A 147 7.10 -4.84 -9.84
C THR A 147 6.73 -4.08 -8.57
N ILE A 148 6.94 -2.76 -8.54
CA ILE A 148 6.61 -1.88 -7.41
C ILE A 148 5.10 -1.84 -7.18
N SER A 149 4.31 -1.65 -8.24
CA SER A 149 2.85 -1.58 -8.15
C SER A 149 2.26 -2.87 -7.57
N ASN A 150 2.69 -4.03 -8.09
CA ASN A 150 2.24 -5.33 -7.60
C ASN A 150 2.70 -5.60 -6.16
N SER A 151 3.93 -5.20 -5.83
CA SER A 151 4.47 -5.29 -4.47
C SER A 151 3.67 -4.45 -3.47
N ILE A 152 3.35 -3.21 -3.84
CA ILE A 152 2.51 -2.31 -3.03
C ILE A 152 1.11 -2.90 -2.84
N HIS A 153 0.53 -3.51 -3.87
CA HIS A 153 -0.77 -4.19 -3.75
C HIS A 153 -0.74 -5.29 -2.68
N ILE A 154 0.28 -6.14 -2.71
CA ILE A 154 0.47 -7.21 -1.73
C ILE A 154 0.71 -6.67 -0.31
N LEU A 155 1.51 -5.61 -0.18
CA LEU A 155 1.72 -4.94 1.10
C LEU A 155 0.41 -4.36 1.64
N LYS A 156 -0.45 -3.81 0.78
CA LYS A 156 -1.76 -3.25 1.16
C LYS A 156 -2.72 -4.32 1.68
N ILE A 157 -2.82 -5.48 1.04
CA ILE A 157 -3.65 -6.60 1.56
C ILE A 157 -3.21 -6.95 2.98
N SER A 158 -1.90 -7.09 3.15
CA SER A 158 -1.31 -7.45 4.43
C SER A 158 -1.48 -6.38 5.51
N PHE A 159 -1.35 -5.12 5.13
CA PHE A 159 -1.65 -3.97 5.98
C PHE A 159 -3.11 -3.99 6.45
N ASN A 160 -4.06 -4.17 5.53
CA ASN A 160 -5.50 -4.18 5.84
C ASN A 160 -5.86 -5.34 6.78
N LYS A 161 -5.28 -6.52 6.56
CA LYS A 161 -5.46 -7.68 7.43
C LYS A 161 -5.00 -7.39 8.85
N LEU A 162 -3.82 -6.81 9.01
CA LEU A 162 -3.28 -6.40 10.31
C LEU A 162 -4.16 -5.33 10.98
N LEU A 163 -4.55 -4.29 10.22
CA LEU A 163 -5.40 -3.21 10.71
C LEU A 163 -6.73 -3.75 11.27
N LEU A 164 -7.34 -4.72 10.58
CA LEU A 164 -8.56 -5.38 11.04
C LEU A 164 -8.37 -6.03 12.42
N LYS A 165 -7.24 -6.71 12.66
CA LYS A 165 -6.91 -7.28 13.98
C LYS A 165 -6.71 -6.23 15.04
N THR A 166 -5.92 -5.19 14.77
CA THR A 166 -5.69 -4.09 15.71
C THR A 166 -6.99 -3.45 16.16
N VAL A 167 -7.90 -3.19 15.21
CA VAL A 167 -9.21 -2.58 15.50
C VAL A 167 -10.12 -3.56 16.26
N THR A 168 -10.09 -4.86 15.95
CA THR A 168 -10.97 -5.85 16.59
C THR A 168 -10.52 -6.25 18.01
N GLU A 169 -9.21 -6.41 18.26
CA GLU A 169 -8.65 -6.98 19.50
C GLU A 169 -8.46 -5.99 20.66
N LYS A 170 -8.73 -4.69 20.48
CA LYS A 170 -8.54 -3.63 21.51
C LYS A 170 -7.11 -3.53 22.10
N LYS A 171 -6.10 -4.10 21.45
CA LYS A 171 -4.70 -4.03 21.89
C LYS A 171 -4.01 -2.76 21.39
N HIS A 172 -2.94 -2.35 22.08
CA HIS A 172 -2.21 -1.11 21.83
C HIS A 172 -1.66 -1.02 20.40
N GLN A 173 -1.90 0.11 19.72
CA GLN A 173 -1.46 0.39 18.35
C GLN A 173 0.04 0.21 18.10
N HIS A 174 0.89 0.35 19.12
CA HIS A 174 2.35 0.34 18.93
C HIS A 174 2.93 -1.04 18.60
N SER A 175 2.48 -2.13 19.22
CA SER A 175 3.02 -3.48 18.94
C SER A 175 2.67 -3.96 17.52
N ASP A 176 1.51 -3.54 17.02
CA ASP A 176 1.03 -3.95 15.70
C ASP A 176 1.77 -3.20 14.59
N LEU A 177 2.22 -1.97 14.84
CA LEU A 177 3.07 -1.24 13.90
C LEU A 177 4.48 -1.83 13.79
N THR A 178 5.01 -2.39 14.88
CA THR A 178 6.25 -3.17 14.84
C THR A 178 6.07 -4.42 13.97
N LEU A 179 4.95 -5.14 14.13
CA LEU A 179 4.61 -6.28 13.26
C LEU A 179 4.52 -5.89 11.78
N PHE A 180 3.96 -4.72 11.46
CA PHE A 180 3.92 -4.21 10.08
C PHE A 180 5.32 -3.89 9.54
N TYR A 181 6.18 -3.28 10.36
CA TYR A 181 7.57 -2.99 9.97
C TYR A 181 8.37 -4.27 9.74
N ASP A 182 8.24 -5.25 10.63
CA ASP A 182 8.88 -6.56 10.50
C ASP A 182 8.41 -7.31 9.26
N MET A 183 7.13 -7.15 8.90
CA MET A 183 6.55 -7.69 7.68
C MET A 183 7.12 -7.02 6.42
N VAL A 184 7.24 -5.69 6.40
CA VAL A 184 7.87 -4.96 5.30
C VAL A 184 9.31 -5.39 5.14
N ASN A 185 10.06 -5.52 6.24
CA ASN A 185 11.43 -6.01 6.22
C ASN A 185 11.51 -7.42 5.63
N HIS A 186 10.63 -8.34 6.07
CA HIS A 186 10.56 -9.68 5.50
C HIS A 186 10.20 -9.67 4.01
N PHE A 187 9.25 -8.85 3.60
CA PHE A 187 8.88 -8.70 2.20
C PHE A 187 10.04 -8.17 1.35
N ASN A 188 10.81 -7.23 1.89
CA ASN A 188 11.97 -6.63 1.23
C ASN A 188 13.21 -7.55 1.18
N THR A 189 13.29 -8.57 2.04
CA THR A 189 14.32 -9.62 1.90
C THR A 189 14.13 -10.51 0.68
N LEU A 190 12.99 -10.40 0.00
CA LEU A 190 12.65 -11.22 -1.15
C LEU A 190 13.03 -10.47 -2.44
N ASP A 191 13.79 -11.14 -3.29
CA ASP A 191 14.03 -10.67 -4.66
C ASP A 191 12.78 -10.91 -5.51
N LEU A 192 12.13 -9.82 -5.92
CA LEU A 192 10.81 -9.84 -6.54
C LEU A 192 10.85 -9.64 -8.07
N VAL A 193 12.02 -9.37 -8.65
CA VAL A 193 12.18 -8.90 -10.04
C VAL A 193 11.62 -9.86 -11.10
N ASN A 194 11.52 -11.16 -10.80
CA ASN A 194 11.02 -12.19 -11.71
C ASN A 194 9.81 -12.96 -11.17
N THR A 195 9.06 -12.35 -10.26
CA THR A 195 7.94 -13.03 -9.60
C THR A 195 6.69 -13.06 -10.49
N ASP A 196 6.02 -14.20 -10.57
CA ASP A 196 4.66 -14.27 -11.13
C ASP A 196 3.66 -13.64 -10.15
N PHE A 197 3.55 -12.31 -10.23
CA PHE A 197 2.71 -11.50 -9.36
C PHE A 197 1.22 -11.80 -9.49
N LYS A 198 0.77 -12.26 -10.66
CA LYS A 198 -0.62 -12.63 -10.87
C LYS A 198 -0.97 -13.86 -10.03
N THR A 199 -0.14 -14.90 -10.11
CA THR A 199 -0.27 -16.08 -9.25
C THR A 199 -0.22 -15.70 -7.78
N LEU A 200 0.78 -14.91 -7.41
CA LEU A 200 1.00 -14.50 -6.04
C LEU A 200 -0.19 -13.72 -5.47
N SER A 201 -0.78 -12.78 -6.22
CA SER A 201 -1.93 -11.98 -5.77
C SER A 201 -3.13 -12.87 -5.47
N ILE A 202 -3.50 -13.75 -6.41
CA ILE A 202 -4.63 -14.68 -6.25
C ILE A 202 -4.45 -15.55 -5.00
N MET A 203 -3.23 -16.08 -4.80
CA MET A 203 -2.95 -16.95 -3.68
C MET A 203 -2.95 -16.19 -2.33
N ILE A 204 -2.45 -14.96 -2.31
CA ILE A 204 -2.49 -14.10 -1.12
C ILE A 204 -3.93 -13.68 -0.79
N GLU A 205 -4.75 -13.33 -1.78
CA GLU A 205 -6.18 -13.03 -1.58
C GLU A 205 -6.93 -14.24 -1.03
N TYR A 206 -6.63 -15.45 -1.52
CA TYR A 206 -7.19 -16.67 -0.97
C TYR A 206 -6.75 -16.90 0.49
N LEU A 207 -5.46 -16.71 0.78
CA LEU A 207 -4.97 -16.79 2.16
C LEU A 207 -5.65 -15.76 3.07
N ASP A 208 -5.87 -14.54 2.58
CA ASP A 208 -6.53 -13.50 3.35
C ASP A 208 -7.97 -13.90 3.70
N ASN A 209 -8.72 -14.44 2.74
CA ASN A 209 -10.09 -14.86 2.99
C ASN A 209 -10.23 -16.09 3.91
N ASN A 210 -9.23 -16.98 3.94
CA ASN A 210 -9.34 -18.29 4.61
C ASN A 210 -8.50 -18.41 5.89
N VAL A 211 -7.52 -17.53 6.12
CA VAL A 211 -6.66 -17.57 7.31
C VAL A 211 -6.98 -16.38 8.21
N THR A 212 -7.61 -16.67 9.35
CA THR A 212 -7.97 -15.66 10.35
C THR A 212 -6.79 -15.27 11.23
N ASP A 213 -5.96 -16.24 11.60
CA ASP A 213 -4.76 -16.00 12.41
C ASP A 213 -3.67 -15.27 11.62
N ILE A 214 -3.25 -14.12 12.12
CA ILE A 214 -2.35 -13.20 11.39
C ILE A 214 -0.91 -13.69 11.35
N GLU A 215 -0.41 -14.28 12.43
CA GLU A 215 0.95 -14.81 12.46
C GLU A 215 1.07 -15.95 11.45
N ARG A 216 0.06 -16.82 11.40
CA ARG A 216 -0.06 -17.88 10.40
C ARG A 216 -0.23 -17.34 8.99
N PHE A 217 -1.07 -16.33 8.76
CA PHE A 217 -1.22 -15.67 7.46
C PHE A 217 0.15 -15.19 6.94
N PHE A 218 0.93 -14.51 7.79
CA PHE A 218 2.26 -14.04 7.41
C PHE A 218 3.25 -15.17 7.16
N LYS A 219 3.27 -16.19 8.02
CA LYS A 219 4.13 -17.36 7.83
C LYS A 219 3.84 -18.07 6.50
N LEU A 220 2.56 -18.29 6.19
CA LEU A 220 2.12 -18.91 4.93
C LEU A 220 2.47 -18.05 3.72
N LYS A 221 2.32 -16.72 3.83
CA LYS A 221 2.73 -15.78 2.77
C LYS A 221 4.23 -15.86 2.48
N ILE A 222 5.08 -15.93 3.52
CA ILE A 222 6.54 -16.08 3.35
C ILE A 222 6.87 -17.43 2.67
N VAL A 223 6.24 -18.52 3.10
CA VAL A 223 6.43 -19.84 2.47
C VAL A 223 6.01 -19.80 1.00
N LEU A 224 4.85 -19.20 0.71
CA LEU A 224 4.33 -19.05 -0.64
C LEU A 224 5.30 -18.28 -1.55
N LEU A 225 5.81 -17.15 -1.07
CA LEU A 225 6.78 -16.33 -1.79
C LEU A 225 8.06 -17.11 -2.11
N LYS A 226 8.59 -17.88 -1.15
CA LYS A 226 9.76 -18.74 -1.37
C LYS A 226 9.50 -19.80 -2.44
N LYS A 227 8.32 -20.42 -2.43
CA LYS A 227 7.96 -21.47 -3.40
C LYS A 227 7.74 -20.94 -4.81
N ILE A 228 7.13 -19.76 -4.96
CA ILE A 228 7.00 -19.10 -6.27
C ILE A 228 8.39 -18.75 -6.83
N LYS A 229 9.30 -18.25 -5.99
CA LYS A 229 10.68 -17.95 -6.42
C LYS A 229 11.43 -19.20 -6.90
N LEU A 230 11.23 -20.35 -6.25
CA LEU A 230 11.86 -21.61 -6.65
C LEU A 230 11.25 -22.23 -7.92
N GLY A 231 10.24 -21.59 -8.53
CA GLY A 231 9.52 -22.15 -9.69
C GLY A 231 8.70 -23.39 -9.35
N GLU A 232 8.52 -23.69 -8.06
CA GLU A 232 7.69 -24.81 -7.60
C GLU A 232 6.20 -24.56 -7.87
N ILE A 233 5.84 -23.31 -8.16
CA ILE A 233 4.48 -22.84 -8.40
C ILE A 233 4.46 -22.02 -9.69
N HIS A 234 3.91 -22.60 -10.75
CA HIS A 234 3.65 -21.90 -12.01
C HIS A 234 2.19 -22.13 -12.43
N LEU A 235 1.41 -21.04 -12.60
CA LEU A 235 0.01 -21.12 -13.06
C LEU A 235 -0.13 -21.63 -14.50
N LEU A 236 0.94 -21.74 -15.30
CA LEU A 236 0.85 -22.23 -16.69
C LEU A 236 0.38 -23.70 -16.81
N LYS A 237 0.34 -24.47 -15.71
CA LYS A 237 -0.34 -25.79 -15.66
C LYS A 237 -1.75 -25.74 -15.08
N PHE A 238 -2.19 -24.60 -14.58
CA PHE A 238 -3.51 -24.36 -14.01
C PHE A 238 -4.33 -23.58 -15.03
N LYS A 239 -4.90 -24.31 -16.01
CA LYS A 239 -5.88 -23.76 -16.95
C LYS A 239 -6.98 -23.00 -16.19
N PRO A 240 -7.64 -22.00 -16.82
CA PRO A 240 -8.62 -21.13 -16.19
C PRO A 240 -9.92 -21.89 -15.91
N LYS A 241 -9.89 -22.75 -14.89
CA LYS A 241 -10.99 -22.91 -13.96
C LYS A 241 -10.43 -22.51 -12.62
N PRO A 242 -10.75 -21.31 -12.12
CA PRO A 242 -10.37 -20.94 -10.77
C PRO A 242 -10.98 -21.98 -9.83
N ASN A 243 -10.24 -22.32 -8.78
CA ASN A 243 -10.65 -23.06 -7.60
C ASN A 243 -9.84 -24.34 -7.37
N ASN A 244 -10.16 -25.50 -7.93
CA ASN A 244 -9.72 -26.75 -7.26
C ASN A 244 -8.22 -26.97 -7.00
N ALA A 245 -7.31 -26.60 -7.89
CA ALA A 245 -5.91 -27.02 -7.75
C ALA A 245 -5.03 -25.99 -7.01
N CYS A 246 -5.23 -24.68 -7.21
CA CYS A 246 -4.59 -23.66 -6.37
C CYS A 246 -5.15 -23.69 -4.95
N GLU A 247 -6.46 -23.85 -4.81
CA GLU A 247 -7.08 -24.00 -3.50
C GLU A 247 -6.64 -25.30 -2.82
N ALA A 248 -6.56 -26.43 -3.54
CA ALA A 248 -6.02 -27.68 -2.95
C ALA A 248 -4.58 -27.51 -2.48
N PHE A 249 -3.73 -26.82 -3.25
CA PHE A 249 -2.36 -26.54 -2.83
C PHE A 249 -2.31 -25.65 -1.59
N ILE A 250 -3.08 -24.56 -1.56
CA ILE A 250 -3.11 -23.67 -0.39
C ILE A 250 -3.73 -24.39 0.82
N ASN A 251 -4.77 -25.20 0.63
CA ASN A 251 -5.38 -26.00 1.68
C ASN A 251 -4.42 -27.05 2.23
N ASP A 252 -3.64 -27.73 1.39
CA ASP A 252 -2.56 -28.62 1.82
C ASP A 252 -1.50 -27.85 2.62
N MET A 253 -1.09 -26.66 2.15
CA MET A 253 -0.15 -25.80 2.86
C MET A 253 -0.70 -25.33 4.21
N ILE A 254 -2.00 -24.99 4.29
CA ILE A 254 -2.70 -24.64 5.52
C ILE A 254 -2.69 -25.85 6.47
N VAL A 255 -3.12 -27.04 6.02
CA VAL A 255 -3.22 -28.25 6.85
C VAL A 255 -1.86 -28.68 7.40
N LYS A 256 -0.80 -28.69 6.57
CA LYS A 256 0.57 -29.09 6.98
C LYS A 256 1.24 -28.12 7.95
N ASN A 257 0.76 -26.89 8.03
CA ASN A 257 1.26 -25.86 8.95
C ASN A 257 0.23 -25.54 10.06
N LYS A 258 -0.54 -26.55 10.50
CA LYS A 258 -1.34 -26.51 11.73
C LYS A 258 -0.49 -26.78 12.96
#